data_AF-A0A4Q4CJW4-F1
#
_entry.id   AF-A0A4Q4CJW4-F1
#
_cell.length_a   1.000
_cell.length_b   1.000
_cell.length_c   1.000
_cell.angle_alpha   90.00
_cell.angle_beta   90.00
_cell.angle_gamma   90.00
#
_symmetry.space_group_name_H-M   'P 1'
#
loop_
_entity.id
_entity.type
_entity.pdbx_description
1 polymer ?
#
loop_
_entity_poly.entity_id
_entity_poly.type
_entity_poly.pdbx_seq_one_letter_code
_entity_poly.pdbx_strand_id
1 'polypeptide(L)'
;AIYHTGTWTQRRRTILKRLDHANIFILIAGSCTPFALLLLTRQHAVILIITVWSGALLGVLFKVFWLDAPRWLYVPLYLALGWAPILFVGDFLDSGQTAALVLLAAGGLLYSVGAVVYGIRRPDPSPTYFGFHEVFHTLTILAFTAHFIGIALLV
;
A
#
# COMPACT_ATOMS: atom_id res chain seq x y z
N ALA A 1 8.21 -11.27 3.58
CA ALA A 1 9.27 -12.00 4.33
C ALA A 1 9.42 -13.45 3.88
N ILE A 2 8.43 -14.34 4.13
CA ILE A 2 8.51 -15.78 3.81
C ILE A 2 8.92 -16.06 2.35
N TYR A 3 8.37 -15.33 1.39
CA TYR A 3 8.73 -15.47 -0.02
C TYR A 3 10.23 -15.29 -0.29
N HIS A 4 10.91 -14.39 0.44
CA HIS A 4 12.29 -13.98 0.19
C HIS A 4 13.35 -14.77 0.96
N THR A 5 12.98 -15.48 2.03
CA THR A 5 13.96 -16.11 2.93
C THR A 5 14.18 -17.60 2.70
N GLY A 6 13.36 -18.27 1.89
CA GLY A 6 13.40 -19.72 1.70
C GLY A 6 13.89 -20.19 0.33
N THR A 7 14.42 -21.41 0.28
CA THR A 7 14.75 -22.14 -0.94
C THR A 7 13.55 -22.98 -1.38
N TRP A 8 12.70 -22.38 -2.20
CA TRP A 8 11.42 -22.98 -2.57
C TRP A 8 11.49 -23.80 -3.85
N THR A 9 10.72 -24.89 -3.93
CA THR A 9 10.41 -25.53 -5.21
C THR A 9 9.72 -24.51 -6.13
N GLN A 10 9.87 -24.66 -7.45
CA GLN A 10 9.32 -23.72 -8.43
C GLN A 10 7.83 -23.47 -8.21
N ARG A 11 7.05 -24.53 -7.90
CA ARG A 11 5.63 -24.42 -7.58
C ARG A 11 5.36 -23.54 -6.35
N ARG A 12 6.07 -23.77 -5.24
CA ARG A 12 5.90 -22.98 -4.01
C ARG A 12 6.33 -21.53 -4.21
N ARG A 13 7.43 -21.30 -4.93
CA ARG A 13 7.91 -19.95 -5.28
C ARG A 13 6.86 -19.15 -6.05
N THR A 14 6.20 -19.77 -7.02
CA THR A 14 5.14 -19.13 -7.81
C THR A 14 3.92 -18.76 -6.96
N ILE A 15 3.50 -19.65 -6.05
CA ILE A 15 2.38 -19.38 -5.14
C ILE A 15 2.72 -18.23 -4.19
N LEU A 16 3.89 -18.28 -3.56
CA LEU A 16 4.34 -17.24 -2.64
C LEU A 16 4.49 -15.88 -3.35
N LYS A 17 5.00 -15.85 -4.58
CA LYS A 17 5.06 -14.61 -5.40
C LYS A 17 3.68 -14.03 -5.67
N ARG A 18 2.67 -14.88 -5.94
CA ARG A 18 1.28 -14.43 -6.13
C ARG A 18 0.72 -13.82 -4.86
N LEU A 19 0.90 -14.50 -3.73
CA LEU A 19 0.43 -14.02 -2.43
C LEU A 19 1.10 -12.70 -2.03
N ASP A 20 2.42 -12.61 -2.18
CA ASP A 20 3.20 -11.42 -1.82
C ASP A 20 2.75 -10.19 -2.64
N HIS A 21 2.60 -10.33 -3.96
CA HIS A 21 2.15 -9.23 -4.81
C HIS A 21 0.66 -8.88 -4.62
N ALA A 22 -0.21 -9.88 -4.43
CA ALA A 22 -1.63 -9.65 -4.18
C ALA A 22 -1.86 -8.94 -2.84
N ASN A 23 -1.02 -9.19 -1.84
CA ASN A 23 -1.14 -8.62 -0.51
C ASN A 23 -1.01 -7.09 -0.48
N ILE A 24 -0.33 -6.48 -1.46
CA ILE A 24 -0.21 -5.02 -1.56
C ILE A 24 -1.61 -4.38 -1.68
N PHE A 25 -2.49 -4.93 -2.52
CA PHE A 25 -3.84 -4.43 -2.70
C PHE A 25 -4.69 -4.55 -1.44
N ILE A 26 -4.56 -5.69 -0.75
CA ILE A 26 -5.29 -5.95 0.49
C ILE A 26 -4.81 -4.99 1.59
N LEU A 27 -3.50 -4.76 1.70
CA LEU A 27 -2.94 -3.80 2.65
C LEU A 27 -3.42 -2.37 2.40
N ILE A 28 -3.49 -1.93 1.13
CA ILE A 28 -4.03 -0.61 0.79
C ILE A 28 -5.47 -0.47 1.29
N ALA A 29 -6.34 -1.44 0.95
CA ALA A 29 -7.74 -1.40 1.38
C ALA A 29 -7.88 -1.49 2.91
N GLY A 30 -7.13 -2.40 3.54
CA GLY A 30 -7.15 -2.62 4.98
C GLY A 30 -6.68 -1.40 5.78
N SER A 31 -5.62 -0.72 5.34
CA SER A 31 -5.13 0.51 5.99
C SER A 31 -6.07 1.70 5.76
N CYS A 32 -6.78 1.77 4.62
CA CYS A 32 -7.76 2.83 4.36
C CYS A 32 -9.02 2.71 5.21
N THR A 33 -9.50 1.49 5.47
CA THR A 33 -10.75 1.24 6.21
C THR A 33 -10.84 1.98 7.55
N PRO A 34 -9.89 1.87 8.50
CA PRO A 34 -10.00 2.54 9.79
C PRO A 34 -9.98 4.07 9.66
N PHE A 35 -9.15 4.65 8.79
CA PHE A 35 -9.17 6.09 8.53
C PHE A 35 -10.53 6.54 7.98
N ALA A 36 -11.12 5.78 7.05
CA ALA A 36 -12.45 6.07 6.52
C ALA A 36 -13.52 6.02 7.61
N LEU A 37 -13.52 4.99 8.45
CA LEU A 37 -14.53 4.82 9.50
C LEU A 37 -14.42 5.85 10.62
N LEU A 38 -13.19 6.29 10.94
CA LEU A 38 -12.93 7.17 12.09
C LEU A 38 -12.93 8.67 11.73
N LEU A 39 -12.63 9.03 10.48
CA LEU A 39 -12.43 10.44 10.09
C LEU A 39 -13.46 10.97 9.08
N LEU A 40 -14.18 10.12 8.35
CA LEU A 40 -15.13 10.57 7.33
C LEU A 40 -16.57 10.53 7.84
N THR A 41 -17.43 11.31 7.19
CA THR A 41 -18.87 11.11 7.32
C THR A 41 -19.26 9.69 6.87
N ARG A 42 -20.34 9.14 7.44
CA ARG A 42 -20.79 7.77 7.12
C ARG A 42 -20.94 7.52 5.63
N GLN A 43 -21.45 8.50 4.87
CA GLN A 43 -21.64 8.37 3.44
C GLN A 43 -20.30 8.28 2.71
N HIS A 44 -19.36 9.20 2.98
CA HIS A 44 -18.04 9.20 2.36
C HIS A 44 -17.21 7.97 2.75
N ALA A 45 -17.31 7.53 4.01
CA ALA A 45 -16.66 6.31 4.48
C ALA A 45 -17.12 5.08 3.68
N VAL A 46 -18.43 4.92 3.48
CA VAL A 46 -18.99 3.81 2.68
C VAL A 46 -18.48 3.86 1.24
N ILE A 47 -18.50 5.04 0.60
CA ILE A 47 -18.01 5.20 -0.77
C ILE A 47 -16.54 4.81 -0.86
N LEU A 48 -15.68 5.38 0.00
CA LEU A 48 -14.25 5.10 0.00
C LEU A 48 -13.96 3.61 0.24
N ILE A 49 -14.62 2.98 1.22
CA ILE A 49 -14.43 1.56 1.54
C ILE A 49 -14.82 0.68 0.35
N ILE A 50 -15.97 0.93 -0.30
CA ILE A 50 -16.38 0.18 -1.49
C ILE A 50 -15.33 0.37 -2.59
N THR A 51 -14.89 1.59 -2.85
CA THR A 51 -13.88 1.89 -3.88
C THR A 51 -12.58 1.12 -3.63
N VAL A 52 -12.01 1.20 -2.41
CA VAL A 52 -10.72 0.57 -2.13
C VAL A 52 -10.81 -0.95 -2.11
N TRP A 53 -11.90 -1.53 -1.60
CA TRP A 53 -12.07 -2.99 -1.57
C TRP A 53 -12.43 -3.59 -2.93
N SER A 54 -13.25 -2.91 -3.74
CA SER A 54 -13.48 -3.32 -5.13
C SER A 54 -12.19 -3.23 -5.95
N GLY A 55 -11.43 -2.13 -5.82
CA GLY A 55 -10.13 -1.99 -6.46
C GLY A 55 -9.13 -3.04 -5.99
N ALA A 56 -9.12 -3.37 -4.69
CA ALA A 56 -8.26 -4.41 -4.16
C ALA A 56 -8.62 -5.79 -4.70
N LEU A 57 -9.91 -6.13 -4.77
CA LEU A 57 -10.37 -7.40 -5.35
C LEU A 57 -9.93 -7.51 -6.82
N LEU A 58 -10.16 -6.47 -7.63
CA LEU A 58 -9.72 -6.43 -9.02
C LEU A 58 -8.20 -6.57 -9.13
N GLY A 59 -7.44 -5.88 -8.28
CA GLY A 59 -5.99 -5.97 -8.22
C GLY A 59 -5.46 -7.36 -7.84
N VAL A 60 -6.08 -8.00 -6.85
CA VAL A 60 -5.77 -9.38 -6.46
C VAL A 60 -6.03 -10.32 -7.62
N LEU A 61 -7.20 -10.25 -8.26
CA LEU A 61 -7.53 -11.08 -9.43
C LEU A 61 -6.52 -10.84 -10.56
N PHE A 62 -6.21 -9.57 -10.86
CA PHE A 62 -5.19 -9.21 -11.84
C PHE A 62 -3.84 -9.86 -11.56
N LYS A 63 -3.34 -9.82 -10.32
CA LYS A 63 -2.03 -10.42 -9.97
C LYS A 63 -2.04 -11.93 -9.89
N VAL A 64 -3.18 -12.52 -9.53
CA VAL A 64 -3.35 -13.98 -9.54
C VAL A 64 -3.39 -14.48 -10.98
N PHE A 65 -4.15 -13.87 -11.88
CA PHE A 65 -4.23 -14.36 -13.27
C PHE A 65 -3.04 -13.94 -14.13
N TRP A 66 -2.42 -12.79 -13.86
CA TRP A 66 -1.26 -12.27 -14.61
C TRP A 66 -0.06 -11.99 -13.70
N LEU A 67 0.61 -13.07 -13.30
CA LEU A 67 1.75 -13.01 -12.37
C LEU A 67 2.92 -12.19 -12.91
N ASP A 68 3.21 -12.32 -14.21
CA ASP A 68 4.36 -11.67 -14.86
C ASP A 68 3.99 -10.35 -15.55
N ALA A 69 2.84 -9.76 -15.20
CA ALA A 69 2.47 -8.42 -15.63
C ALA A 69 3.62 -7.43 -15.37
N PRO A 70 3.91 -6.53 -16.33
CA PRO A 70 5.03 -5.63 -16.20
C PRO A 70 4.80 -4.61 -15.09
N ARG A 71 5.89 -4.20 -14.44
CA ARG A 71 5.84 -3.34 -13.23
C ARG A 71 5.29 -1.95 -13.51
N TRP A 72 5.55 -1.42 -14.71
CA TRP A 72 5.00 -0.14 -15.15
C TRP A 72 3.47 -0.13 -15.18
N LEU A 73 2.83 -1.30 -15.27
CA LEU A 73 1.37 -1.41 -15.28
C LEU A 73 0.83 -1.48 -13.85
N TYR A 74 1.34 -2.37 -13.02
CA TYR A 74 0.75 -2.60 -11.70
C TYR A 74 1.16 -1.55 -10.65
N VAL A 75 2.34 -0.94 -10.75
CA VAL A 75 2.77 0.07 -9.77
C VAL A 75 1.85 1.30 -9.79
N PRO A 76 1.47 1.87 -10.96
CA PRO A 76 0.47 2.93 -11.02
C PRO A 76 -0.90 2.51 -10.46
N LEU A 77 -1.32 1.25 -10.62
CA LEU A 77 -2.59 0.77 -10.05
C LEU A 77 -2.55 0.81 -8.51
N TYR A 78 -1.42 0.44 -7.90
CA TYR A 78 -1.25 0.52 -6.45
C TYR A 78 -1.33 1.98 -5.97
N LEU A 79 -0.68 2.89 -6.70
CA LEU A 79 -0.70 4.32 -6.39
C LEU A 79 -2.10 4.91 -6.56
N ALA A 80 -2.78 4.64 -7.67
CA ALA A 80 -4.12 5.13 -7.91
C ALA A 80 -5.09 4.68 -6.81
N LEU A 81 -5.03 3.40 -6.41
CA LEU A 81 -5.84 2.89 -5.32
C LEU A 81 -5.48 3.52 -3.96
N GLY A 82 -4.18 3.63 -3.67
CA GLY A 82 -3.68 4.19 -2.41
C GLY A 82 -3.95 5.69 -2.24
N TRP A 83 -4.12 6.42 -3.34
CA TRP A 83 -4.48 7.83 -3.34
C TRP A 83 -5.99 8.09 -3.33
N ALA A 84 -6.85 7.06 -3.41
CA ALA A 84 -8.30 7.23 -3.35
C ALA A 84 -8.81 8.09 -2.16
N PRO A 85 -8.21 8.04 -0.95
CA PRO A 85 -8.60 8.91 0.17
C PRO A 85 -8.50 10.42 -0.14
N ILE A 86 -7.66 10.85 -1.08
CA ILE A 86 -7.51 12.29 -1.42
C ILE A 86 -8.80 12.92 -1.92
N LEU A 87 -9.71 12.11 -2.48
CA LEU A 87 -11.03 12.56 -2.95
C LEU A 87 -11.91 13.08 -1.81
N PHE A 88 -11.58 12.70 -0.57
CA PHE A 88 -12.31 13.06 0.65
C PHE A 88 -11.47 13.97 1.58
N VAL A 89 -10.51 14.71 1.01
CA VAL A 89 -9.62 15.58 1.79
C VAL A 89 -10.39 16.62 2.64
N GLY A 90 -11.56 17.06 2.20
CA GLY A 90 -12.44 17.94 2.98
C GLY A 90 -12.82 17.35 4.34
N ASP A 91 -13.46 16.18 4.34
CA ASP A 91 -13.81 15.45 5.58
C ASP A 91 -12.58 15.21 6.47
N PHE A 92 -11.46 14.83 5.86
CA PHE A 92 -10.23 14.62 6.61
C PHE A 92 -9.78 15.90 7.33
N LEU A 93 -9.77 17.04 6.66
CA LEU A 93 -9.40 18.32 7.27
C LEU A 93 -10.42 18.78 8.32
N ASP A 94 -11.70 18.57 8.07
CA ASP A 94 -12.79 18.95 8.98
C ASP A 94 -12.85 18.09 10.26
N SER A 95 -12.20 16.91 10.25
CA SER A 95 -12.11 16.04 11.43
C SER A 95 -11.35 16.68 12.60
N GLY A 96 -10.50 17.68 12.36
CA GLY A 96 -9.65 18.33 13.36
C GLY A 96 -8.47 17.47 13.85
N GLN A 97 -8.25 16.27 13.28
CA GLN A 97 -7.27 15.31 13.76
C GLN A 97 -5.87 15.50 13.16
N THR A 98 -5.27 16.68 13.36
CA THR A 98 -4.03 17.10 12.69
C THR A 98 -2.90 16.06 12.78
N ALA A 99 -2.64 15.47 13.96
CA ALA A 99 -1.56 14.51 14.13
C ALA A 99 -1.77 13.24 13.28
N ALA A 100 -2.99 12.69 13.28
CA ALA A 100 -3.34 11.52 12.48
C ALA A 100 -3.26 11.82 10.97
N LEU A 101 -3.68 13.01 10.55
CA LEU A 101 -3.60 13.44 9.14
C LEU A 101 -2.16 13.61 8.66
N VAL A 102 -1.28 14.17 9.49
CA VAL A 102 0.15 14.28 9.17
C VAL A 102 0.76 12.90 8.99
N LEU A 103 0.43 11.95 9.86
CA LEU A 103 0.91 10.56 9.75
C LEU A 103 0.32 9.83 8.54
N LEU A 104 -0.96 10.06 8.21
CA LEU A 104 -1.61 9.56 7.00
C LEU A 104 -0.89 10.07 5.75
N ALA A 105 -0.66 11.38 5.67
CA ALA A 105 0.02 12.03 4.55
C ALA A 105 1.48 11.57 4.43
N ALA A 106 2.23 11.57 5.54
CA ALA A 106 3.62 11.11 5.57
C ALA A 106 3.72 9.64 5.13
N GLY A 107 2.84 8.77 5.62
CA GLY A 107 2.77 7.37 5.19
C GLY A 107 2.43 7.23 3.70
N GLY A 108 1.46 8.01 3.19
CA GLY A 108 1.11 8.03 1.76
C GLY A 108 2.27 8.48 0.87
N LEU A 109 3.05 9.48 1.30
CA LEU A 109 4.26 9.93 0.61
C LEU A 109 5.36 8.87 0.66
N LEU A 110 5.60 8.23 1.81
CA LEU A 110 6.58 7.14 1.94
C LEU A 110 6.23 5.95 1.02
N TYR A 111 4.96 5.55 0.96
CA TYR A 111 4.50 4.55 0.00
C TYR A 111 4.75 4.98 -1.45
N SER A 112 4.48 6.25 -1.76
CA SER A 112 4.66 6.78 -3.11
C SER A 112 6.13 6.80 -3.54
N VAL A 113 7.02 7.27 -2.66
CA VAL A 113 8.47 7.24 -2.90
C VAL A 113 8.95 5.80 -3.05
N GLY A 114 8.51 4.89 -2.18
CA GLY A 114 8.84 3.47 -2.29
C GLY A 114 8.41 2.88 -3.65
N ALA A 115 7.18 3.16 -4.08
CA ALA A 115 6.66 2.71 -5.37
C ALA A 115 7.49 3.23 -6.55
N VAL A 116 7.91 4.50 -6.51
CA VAL A 116 8.81 5.11 -7.51
C VAL A 116 10.16 4.39 -7.51
N VAL A 117 10.80 4.23 -6.34
CA VAL A 117 12.08 3.52 -6.19
C VAL A 117 12.00 2.12 -6.76
N TYR A 118 10.94 1.38 -6.44
CA TYR A 118 10.68 0.06 -6.97
C TYR A 118 10.53 0.07 -8.49
N GLY A 119 9.74 1.00 -9.02
CA GLY A 119 9.49 1.16 -10.46
C GLY A 119 10.79 1.42 -11.25
N ILE A 120 11.56 2.43 -10.84
CA ILE A 120 12.75 2.90 -11.55
C ILE A 120 14.03 2.11 -11.19
N ARG A 121 13.99 1.27 -10.15
CA ARG A 121 15.13 0.51 -9.61
C ARG A 121 16.29 1.39 -9.11
N ARG A 122 15.97 2.57 -8.58
CA ARG A 122 16.95 3.53 -8.02
C ARG A 122 16.34 4.27 -6.82
N PRO A 123 17.12 4.60 -5.78
CA PRO A 123 18.54 4.29 -5.63
C PRO A 123 18.79 2.80 -5.37
N ASP A 124 20.03 2.37 -5.63
CA ASP A 124 20.48 0.98 -5.44
C ASP A 124 21.80 1.01 -4.64
N PRO A 125 21.73 1.35 -3.34
CA PRO A 125 22.89 1.81 -2.58
C PRO A 125 23.90 0.69 -2.30
N SER A 126 23.44 -0.55 -2.15
CA SER A 126 24.31 -1.73 -2.11
C SER A 126 23.62 -2.92 -2.78
N PRO A 127 23.86 -3.18 -4.08
CA PRO A 127 23.19 -4.25 -4.81
C PRO A 127 23.34 -5.65 -4.18
N THR A 128 24.37 -5.84 -3.34
CA THR A 128 24.65 -7.11 -2.65
C THR A 128 23.90 -7.25 -1.33
N TYR A 129 23.68 -6.15 -0.59
CA TYR A 129 23.18 -6.21 0.80
C TYR A 129 21.90 -5.40 1.03
N PHE A 130 21.73 -4.29 0.32
CA PHE A 130 20.62 -3.35 0.47
C PHE A 130 20.37 -2.63 -0.85
N GLY A 131 19.67 -3.30 -1.76
CA GLY A 131 19.36 -2.77 -3.07
C GLY A 131 18.06 -1.97 -3.08
N PHE A 132 17.60 -1.64 -4.29
CA PHE A 132 16.36 -0.88 -4.48
C PHE A 132 15.10 -1.60 -3.94
N HIS A 133 15.09 -2.94 -3.87
CA HIS A 133 13.99 -3.71 -3.28
C HIS A 133 13.94 -3.51 -1.76
N GLU A 134 15.09 -3.52 -1.10
CA GLU A 134 15.21 -3.32 0.33
C GLU A 134 14.83 -1.88 0.70
N VAL A 135 15.25 -0.88 -0.08
CA VAL A 135 14.79 0.51 0.07
C VAL A 135 13.26 0.58 -0.02
N PHE A 136 12.66 -0.06 -1.02
CA PHE A 136 11.20 -0.14 -1.15
C PHE A 136 10.57 -0.75 0.10
N HIS A 137 11.06 -1.90 0.57
CA HIS A 137 10.51 -2.56 1.76
C HIS A 137 10.64 -1.68 3.01
N THR A 138 11.79 -1.05 3.24
CA THR A 138 11.98 -0.12 4.37
C THR A 138 10.98 1.03 4.33
N LEU A 139 10.79 1.67 3.17
CA LEU A 139 9.80 2.74 3.01
C LEU A 139 8.37 2.25 3.27
N THR A 140 8.00 1.06 2.78
CA THR A 140 6.67 0.49 3.04
C THR A 140 6.44 0.13 4.50
N ILE A 141 7.48 -0.30 5.23
CA ILE A 141 7.41 -0.58 6.66
C ILE A 141 7.20 0.73 7.44
N LEU A 142 8.01 1.75 7.15
CA LEU A 142 7.88 3.07 7.78
C LEU A 142 6.50 3.70 7.49
N ALA A 143 6.01 3.57 6.26
CA ALA A 143 4.68 4.01 5.88
C ALA A 143 3.57 3.29 6.67
N PHE A 144 3.64 1.96 6.75
CA PHE A 144 2.69 1.17 7.53
C PHE A 144 2.73 1.54 9.01
N THR A 145 3.91 1.74 9.58
CA THR A 145 4.09 2.20 10.97
C THR A 145 3.46 3.57 11.18
N ALA A 146 3.67 4.52 10.26
CA ALA A 146 3.04 5.84 10.35
C ALA A 146 1.51 5.73 10.32
N HIS A 147 0.95 4.96 9.39
CA HIS A 147 -0.49 4.71 9.31
C HIS A 147 -1.03 4.05 10.57
N PHE A 148 -0.35 3.02 11.09
CA PHE A 148 -0.73 2.34 12.32
C PHE A 148 -0.77 3.29 13.51
N ILE A 149 0.28 4.10 13.71
CA ILE A 149 0.31 5.11 14.78
C ILE A 149 -0.80 6.14 14.57
N GLY A 150 -1.00 6.60 13.34
CA GLY A 150 -2.08 7.54 13.00
C GLY A 150 -3.45 7.01 13.38
N ILE A 151 -3.74 5.73 13.11
CA ILE A 151 -4.98 5.06 13.52
C ILE A 151 -5.06 4.92 15.03
N ALA A 152 -3.95 4.56 15.69
CA ALA A 152 -3.91 4.39 17.15
C ALA A 152 -4.16 5.69 17.92
N LEU A 153 -3.90 6.86 17.32
CA LEU A 153 -4.24 8.15 17.91
C LEU A 153 -5.73 8.51 17.82
N LEU A 154 -6.52 7.76 17.05
CA LEU A 154 -7.94 8.01 16.83
C LEU A 154 -8.87 7.17 17.72
N VAL A 155 -8.30 6.28 18.53
CA VAL A 155 -9.01 5.35 19.43
C VAL A 155 -8.54 5.58 20.85
#